data_AF-A0A1Q9VRX9-F1
#
_entry.id   AF-A0A1Q9VRX9-F1
#
_cell.length_a   1.000
_cell.length_b   1.000
_cell.length_c   1.000
_cell.angle_alpha   90.00
_cell.angle_beta   90.00
_cell.angle_gamma   90.00
#
_symmetry.space_group_name_H-M   'P 1'
#
loop_
_entity.id
_entity.type
_entity.pdbx_description
1 polymer ?
#
loop_
_entity_poly.entity_id
_entity_poly.type
_entity_poly.pdbx_seq_one_letter_code
_entity_poly.pdbx_strand_id
1 'polypeptide(L)'
;MNSPLLVAVLLGTVAVVVGLVARATITGRFGGFGNDAGTIREIMTSPFSAMDLGYGSYSVIAHFYTALGMEDAPTAASVFGAVIGSTALGIVLVRVGGVHAGRISLVLALATPVLIGLYQATYTKEILISLGMIVIVLMPVNLAGEIVVVAALALLGTEYRTYWSIVAVIYVVLRLLLARRTTVSGRRITATPWRVLRILALLSALAGLAVWIGTGDPADYFRTAVNEGEARQAVTGSIIGRFIDLPEPFGGVVNVVLTTMFFIVPLPMAAKFSPYYLVIGLLFALIWISAVAAATATTRAHGTDRHRIPARDRRMMARFAAVPLSFLVVQGLFEPDWGSALRHATPMVPLIVGAVALMEKYRTQQTEHTNQKRIPMTTPSSPSEQNHLATYLGYLRTSFWMLIVGAVIGGLLGWGASALMTKQYTATSQLYVGAANTGNSTDAYRGTLLSQSQVGTYAEIATSRALGERVARDLGLDQSPAEVASMLTAGANRDTVILNINAVAGDAEEARDLANSAAAQLTAMVAELNTTTAPDGPSSAPQLAPLNDALTPDAPSSPKILQNVGIGAGAG
;
A
#
# COMPACT_ATOMS: atom_id res chain seq x y z
N MET A 1 16.36 16.91 -20.71
CA MET A 1 15.82 15.55 -20.49
C MET A 1 14.52 15.45 -21.29
N ASN A 2 14.55 15.05 -22.56
CA ASN A 2 13.36 15.21 -23.42
C ASN A 2 12.68 13.90 -23.84
N SER A 3 13.05 12.76 -23.26
CA SER A 3 12.22 11.55 -23.41
C SER A 3 11.52 11.25 -22.08
N PRO A 4 10.21 11.57 -21.96
CA PRO A 4 9.36 11.13 -20.85
C PRO A 4 9.42 9.62 -20.64
N LEU A 5 9.73 8.86 -21.71
CA LEU A 5 9.89 7.41 -21.69
C LEU A 5 11.18 6.98 -20.96
N LEU A 6 12.31 7.66 -21.19
CA LEU A 6 13.55 7.41 -20.42
C LEU A 6 13.37 7.74 -18.93
N VAL A 7 12.67 8.84 -18.61
CA VAL A 7 12.35 9.19 -17.22
C VAL A 7 11.46 8.11 -16.60
N ALA A 8 10.44 7.63 -17.32
CA ALA A 8 9.58 6.55 -16.84
C ALA A 8 10.37 5.26 -16.53
N VAL A 9 11.32 4.88 -17.39
CA VAL A 9 12.17 3.69 -17.20
C VAL A 9 13.09 3.85 -15.97
N LEU A 10 13.71 5.01 -15.80
CA LEU A 10 14.55 5.30 -14.63
C LEU A 10 13.74 5.27 -13.34
N LEU A 11 12.57 5.92 -13.31
CA LEU A 11 11.66 5.91 -12.17
C LEU A 11 11.13 4.49 -11.89
N GLY A 12 10.89 3.69 -12.93
CA GLY A 12 10.56 2.26 -12.82
C GLY A 12 11.66 1.46 -12.12
N THR A 13 12.91 1.70 -12.50
CA THR A 13 14.08 1.06 -11.89
C THR A 13 14.18 1.40 -10.40
N VAL A 14 13.96 2.68 -10.04
CA VAL A 14 13.92 3.11 -8.64
C VAL A 14 12.84 2.37 -7.86
N ALA A 15 11.62 2.25 -8.41
CA ALA A 15 10.53 1.55 -7.73
C ALA A 15 10.86 0.07 -7.47
N VAL A 16 11.49 -0.61 -8.44
CA VAL A 16 11.94 -2.01 -8.29
C VAL A 16 13.02 -2.11 -7.22
N VAL A 17 14.03 -1.23 -7.25
CA VAL A 17 15.12 -1.23 -6.26
C VAL A 17 14.58 -0.97 -4.84
N VAL A 18 13.70 0.02 -4.68
CA VAL A 18 13.04 0.30 -3.40
C VAL A 18 12.23 -0.92 -2.94
N GLY A 19 11.49 -1.55 -3.86
CA GLY A 19 10.69 -2.73 -3.58
C GLY A 19 11.49 -3.95 -3.13
N LEU A 20 12.61 -4.22 -3.81
CA LEU A 20 13.46 -5.39 -3.52
C LEU A 20 14.37 -5.15 -2.30
N VAL A 21 14.84 -3.92 -2.09
CA VAL A 21 15.87 -3.62 -1.10
C VAL A 21 15.30 -2.92 0.13
N ALA A 22 14.49 -1.89 -0.02
CA ALA A 22 14.05 -1.05 1.10
C ALA A 22 12.79 -1.55 1.78
N ARG A 23 11.91 -2.26 1.05
CA ARG A 23 10.63 -2.73 1.58
C ARG A 23 10.80 -3.68 2.77
N ALA A 24 11.63 -4.72 2.61
CA ALA A 24 11.82 -5.77 3.64
C ALA A 24 12.26 -5.20 5.00
N THR A 25 13.05 -4.13 5.00
CA THR A 25 13.53 -3.42 6.20
C THR A 25 12.51 -2.47 6.81
N ILE A 26 11.64 -1.86 5.99
CA ILE A 26 10.66 -0.88 6.45
C ILE A 26 9.40 -1.59 6.97
N THR A 27 8.93 -2.64 6.30
CA THR A 27 7.71 -3.36 6.70
C THR A 27 7.90 -4.16 7.99
N GLY A 28 9.12 -4.60 8.30
CA GLY A 28 9.44 -5.33 9.55
C GLY A 28 9.55 -4.46 10.80
N ARG A 29 9.72 -3.13 10.65
CA ARG A 29 9.92 -2.20 11.78
C ARG A 29 8.68 -1.43 12.21
N PHE A 30 7.67 -1.32 11.33
CA PHE A 30 6.47 -0.50 11.58
C PHE A 30 5.21 -1.36 11.48
N GLY A 31 5.10 -2.38 12.34
CA GLY A 31 4.01 -3.38 12.35
C GLY A 31 2.67 -2.82 11.86
N GLY A 32 2.13 -3.43 10.80
CA GLY A 32 0.83 -3.06 10.22
C GLY A 32 0.77 -3.04 8.68
N PHE A 33 1.89 -2.88 7.97
CA PHE A 33 1.87 -2.73 6.49
C PHE A 33 1.95 -4.04 5.69
N GLY A 34 2.30 -5.15 6.34
CA GLY A 34 2.61 -6.42 5.68
C GLY A 34 1.48 -7.44 5.61
N ASN A 35 0.36 -7.23 6.31
CA ASN A 35 -0.60 -8.30 6.55
C ASN A 35 -1.34 -8.76 5.28
N ASP A 36 -1.66 -7.84 4.36
CA ASP A 36 -2.34 -8.17 3.09
C ASP A 36 -1.53 -9.17 2.25
N ALA A 37 -0.20 -9.04 2.20
CA ALA A 37 0.64 -9.96 1.42
C ALA A 37 0.67 -11.36 2.03
N GLY A 38 0.63 -11.44 3.37
CA GLY A 38 0.48 -12.68 4.12
C GLY A 38 -0.87 -13.33 3.81
N THR A 39 -1.97 -12.60 3.97
CA THR A 39 -3.33 -13.09 3.67
C THR A 39 -3.49 -13.54 2.22
N ILE A 40 -2.96 -12.79 1.25
CA ILE A 40 -3.02 -13.20 -0.17
C ILE A 40 -2.24 -14.50 -0.39
N ARG A 41 -1.05 -14.63 0.20
CA ARG A 41 -0.25 -15.86 0.12
C ARG A 41 -0.97 -17.02 0.79
N GLU A 42 -1.50 -16.82 1.99
CA GLU A 42 -2.26 -17.83 2.72
C GLU A 42 -3.42 -18.37 1.89
N ILE A 43 -4.21 -17.49 1.27
CA ILE A 43 -5.32 -17.88 0.38
C ILE A 43 -4.83 -18.67 -0.84
N MET A 44 -3.74 -18.21 -1.48
CA MET A 44 -3.17 -18.91 -2.63
C MET A 44 -2.74 -20.33 -2.23
N THR A 45 -2.03 -20.47 -1.10
CA THR A 45 -1.49 -21.74 -0.62
C THR A 45 -2.51 -22.62 0.09
N SER A 46 -3.71 -22.12 0.38
CA SER A 46 -4.75 -22.84 1.14
C SER A 46 -5.41 -23.90 0.27
N PRO A 47 -5.66 -25.11 0.80
CA PRO A 47 -6.47 -26.13 0.12
C PRO A 47 -7.96 -25.76 0.07
N PHE A 48 -8.38 -24.74 0.83
CA PHE A 48 -9.76 -24.26 0.88
C PHE A 48 -9.99 -23.09 -0.08
N SER A 49 -11.19 -22.99 -0.64
CA SER A 49 -11.51 -21.86 -1.51
C SER A 49 -11.56 -20.56 -0.69
N ALA A 50 -11.20 -19.44 -1.32
CA ALA A 50 -11.27 -18.13 -0.66
C ALA A 50 -12.69 -17.73 -0.20
N MET A 51 -13.72 -18.38 -0.76
CA MET A 51 -15.12 -18.22 -0.35
C MET A 51 -15.39 -18.92 0.98
N ASP A 52 -14.79 -20.10 1.20
CA ASP A 52 -14.89 -20.86 2.46
C ASP A 52 -14.13 -20.16 3.61
N LEU A 53 -13.12 -19.36 3.27
CA LEU A 53 -12.29 -18.61 4.22
C LEU A 53 -12.85 -17.21 4.55
N GLY A 54 -14.00 -16.80 3.98
CA GLY A 54 -14.62 -15.49 4.24
C GLY A 54 -13.85 -14.29 3.68
N TYR A 55 -12.86 -14.49 2.81
CA TYR A 55 -11.95 -13.45 2.33
C TYR A 55 -12.38 -12.84 0.98
N GLY A 56 -13.54 -12.16 0.98
CA GLY A 56 -14.20 -11.60 -0.22
C GLY A 56 -13.28 -10.95 -1.26
N SER A 57 -12.74 -9.74 -1.01
CA SER A 57 -11.90 -9.04 -2.01
C SER A 57 -10.50 -9.62 -2.20
N TYR A 58 -10.02 -10.43 -1.24
CA TYR A 58 -8.70 -11.07 -1.34
C TYR A 58 -8.72 -12.28 -2.28
N SER A 59 -9.88 -12.92 -2.44
CA SER A 59 -10.08 -14.01 -3.39
C SER A 59 -9.69 -13.59 -4.81
N VAL A 60 -10.23 -12.46 -5.29
CA VAL A 60 -10.04 -11.99 -6.67
C VAL A 60 -8.57 -11.74 -6.98
N ILE A 61 -7.84 -11.10 -6.05
CA ILE A 61 -6.41 -10.83 -6.24
C ILE A 61 -5.56 -12.10 -6.11
N ALA A 62 -5.90 -13.02 -5.22
CA ALA A 62 -5.21 -14.31 -5.11
C ALA A 62 -5.34 -15.11 -6.43
N HIS A 63 -6.58 -15.25 -6.95
CA HIS A 63 -6.82 -15.88 -8.26
C HIS A 63 -6.07 -15.18 -9.38
N PHE A 64 -5.97 -13.85 -9.36
CA PHE A 64 -5.21 -13.10 -10.35
C PHE A 64 -3.71 -13.47 -10.32
N TYR A 65 -3.08 -13.55 -9.14
CA TYR A 65 -1.68 -13.96 -9.04
C TYR A 65 -1.46 -15.44 -9.39
N THR A 66 -2.36 -16.34 -8.97
CA THR A 66 -2.32 -17.76 -9.34
C THR A 66 -2.47 -17.95 -10.86
N ALA A 67 -3.39 -17.22 -11.50
CA ALA A 67 -3.57 -17.27 -12.96
C ALA A 67 -2.35 -16.77 -13.74
N LEU A 68 -1.55 -15.87 -13.15
CA LEU A 68 -0.27 -15.42 -13.70
C LEU A 68 0.89 -16.38 -13.38
N GLY A 69 0.65 -17.47 -12.64
CA GLY A 69 1.69 -18.41 -12.20
C GLY A 69 2.67 -17.80 -11.19
N MET A 70 2.27 -16.75 -10.46
CA MET A 70 3.13 -15.99 -9.56
C MET A 70 3.03 -16.42 -8.10
N GLU A 71 2.47 -17.58 -7.83
CA GLU A 71 2.11 -18.00 -6.47
C GLU A 71 3.31 -18.26 -5.55
N ASP A 72 4.29 -18.99 -6.05
CA ASP A 72 5.56 -19.27 -5.36
C ASP A 72 6.67 -18.29 -5.77
N ALA A 73 6.31 -17.18 -6.40
CA ALA A 73 7.24 -16.23 -6.99
C ALA A 73 7.08 -14.81 -6.41
N PRO A 74 7.35 -14.60 -5.09
CA PRO A 74 7.18 -13.30 -4.44
C PRO A 74 8.01 -12.20 -5.09
N THR A 75 9.23 -12.51 -5.51
CA THR A 75 10.11 -11.57 -6.19
C THR A 75 9.54 -11.17 -7.55
N ALA A 76 8.93 -12.10 -8.29
CA ALA A 76 8.27 -11.81 -9.55
C ALA A 76 7.04 -10.92 -9.34
N ALA A 77 6.22 -11.21 -8.33
CA ALA A 77 5.08 -10.37 -7.95
C ALA A 77 5.54 -8.96 -7.53
N SER A 78 6.65 -8.85 -6.80
CA SER A 78 7.25 -7.56 -6.44
C SER A 78 7.69 -6.75 -7.65
N VAL A 79 8.41 -7.36 -8.60
CA VAL A 79 8.83 -6.69 -9.83
C VAL A 79 7.61 -6.31 -10.67
N PHE A 80 6.65 -7.22 -10.81
CA PHE A 80 5.42 -6.99 -11.56
C PHE A 80 4.64 -5.77 -11.02
N GLY A 81 4.42 -5.72 -9.71
CA GLY A 81 3.70 -4.61 -9.09
C GLY A 81 4.42 -3.26 -9.24
N ALA A 82 5.75 -3.25 -9.10
CA ALA A 82 6.55 -2.05 -9.34
C ALA A 82 6.48 -1.58 -10.81
N VAL A 83 6.51 -2.52 -11.76
CA VAL A 83 6.40 -2.23 -13.20
C VAL A 83 5.02 -1.65 -13.53
N ILE A 84 3.94 -2.21 -13.01
CA ILE A 84 2.58 -1.71 -13.25
C ILE A 84 2.42 -0.29 -12.71
N GLY A 85 2.79 -0.04 -11.45
CA GLY A 85 2.71 1.28 -10.84
C GLY A 85 3.53 2.34 -11.61
N SER A 86 4.76 2.00 -11.98
CA SER A 86 5.64 2.91 -12.71
C SER A 86 5.22 3.11 -14.17
N THR A 87 4.57 2.12 -14.78
CA THR A 87 3.94 2.26 -16.10
C THR A 87 2.82 3.30 -16.06
N ALA A 88 1.98 3.29 -15.02
CA ALA A 88 0.94 4.31 -14.85
C ALA A 88 1.54 5.72 -14.77
N LEU A 89 2.60 5.91 -13.98
CA LEU A 89 3.34 7.18 -13.92
C LEU A 89 3.95 7.57 -15.27
N GLY A 90 4.60 6.64 -15.94
CA GLY A 90 5.22 6.86 -17.25
C GLY A 90 4.22 7.32 -18.31
N ILE A 91 3.08 6.64 -18.41
CA ILE A 91 1.99 7.03 -19.33
C ILE A 91 1.49 8.42 -18.96
N VAL A 92 1.29 8.75 -17.68
CA VAL A 92 0.87 10.11 -17.28
C VAL A 92 1.89 11.15 -17.73
N LEU A 93 3.19 10.94 -17.49
CA LEU A 93 4.25 11.87 -17.89
C LEU A 93 4.28 12.08 -19.40
N VAL A 94 4.11 11.02 -20.20
CA VAL A 94 3.97 11.11 -21.66
C VAL A 94 2.74 11.92 -22.05
N ARG A 95 1.59 11.69 -21.40
CA ARG A 95 0.32 12.35 -21.72
C ARG A 95 0.34 13.84 -21.43
N VAL A 96 1.07 14.28 -20.39
CA VAL A 96 1.17 15.69 -19.99
C VAL A 96 2.38 16.43 -20.59
N GLY A 97 3.33 15.70 -21.19
CA GLY A 97 4.54 16.27 -21.80
C GLY A 97 5.69 16.50 -20.82
N GLY A 98 5.78 15.71 -19.75
CA GLY A 98 6.86 15.75 -18.75
C GLY A 98 6.63 16.70 -17.55
N VAL A 99 7.61 16.73 -16.64
CA VAL A 99 7.67 17.59 -15.45
C VAL A 99 8.86 18.55 -15.52
N HIS A 100 8.76 19.72 -14.88
CA HIS A 100 9.81 20.75 -14.90
C HIS A 100 10.61 20.71 -13.60
N ALA A 101 11.94 20.88 -13.68
CA ALA A 101 12.90 20.49 -12.63
C ALA A 101 12.86 21.27 -11.29
N GLY A 102 12.01 22.30 -11.14
CA GLY A 102 11.98 23.17 -9.95
C GLY A 102 10.61 23.29 -9.30
N ARG A 103 9.73 22.28 -9.41
CA ARG A 103 8.31 22.42 -9.08
C ARG A 103 7.71 21.25 -8.28
N ILE A 104 6.51 21.44 -7.74
CA ILE A 104 5.80 20.45 -6.90
C ILE A 104 5.55 19.16 -7.67
N SER A 105 5.28 19.26 -8.98
CA SER A 105 5.13 18.08 -9.84
C SER A 105 6.39 17.20 -9.90
N LEU A 106 7.59 17.77 -9.81
CA LEU A 106 8.83 16.99 -9.75
C LEU A 106 8.93 16.24 -8.41
N VAL A 107 8.68 16.93 -7.30
CA VAL A 107 8.75 16.30 -5.96
C VAL A 107 7.77 15.12 -5.88
N LEU A 108 6.54 15.31 -6.34
CA LEU A 108 5.56 14.22 -6.44
C LEU A 108 6.04 13.10 -7.38
N ALA A 109 6.58 13.43 -8.56
CA ALA A 109 7.06 12.42 -9.51
C ALA A 109 8.25 11.61 -8.96
N LEU A 110 9.11 12.20 -8.13
CA LEU A 110 10.23 11.51 -7.47
C LEU A 110 9.78 10.70 -6.25
N ALA A 111 8.79 11.18 -5.49
CA ALA A 111 8.20 10.44 -4.38
C ALA A 111 7.37 9.23 -4.85
N THR A 112 6.78 9.29 -6.05
CA THR A 112 5.86 8.26 -6.55
C THR A 112 6.53 6.87 -6.67
N PRO A 113 7.73 6.71 -7.27
CA PRO A 113 8.44 5.42 -7.29
C PRO A 113 8.75 4.85 -5.92
N VAL A 114 9.02 5.70 -4.92
CA VAL A 114 9.25 5.25 -3.55
C VAL A 114 7.96 4.64 -2.99
N LEU A 115 6.82 5.33 -3.13
CA LEU A 115 5.53 4.80 -2.71
C LEU A 115 5.16 3.51 -3.45
N ILE A 116 5.38 3.45 -4.77
CA ILE A 116 5.17 2.23 -5.57
C ILE A 116 6.06 1.09 -5.06
N GLY A 117 7.35 1.33 -4.83
CA GLY A 117 8.26 0.33 -4.29
C GLY A 117 7.84 -0.18 -2.91
N LEU A 118 7.41 0.72 -2.02
CA LEU A 118 7.00 0.34 -0.67
C LEU A 118 5.67 -0.45 -0.65
N TYR A 119 4.69 0.01 -1.44
CA TYR A 119 3.30 -0.44 -1.31
C TYR A 119 2.81 -1.35 -2.44
N GLN A 120 3.45 -1.32 -3.61
CA GLN A 120 3.08 -2.12 -4.77
C GLN A 120 4.09 -3.21 -5.13
N ALA A 121 5.34 -3.14 -4.68
CA ALA A 121 6.32 -4.19 -4.95
C ALA A 121 6.18 -5.39 -3.99
N THR A 122 5.01 -6.00 -3.97
CA THR A 122 4.67 -7.20 -3.19
C THR A 122 3.34 -7.78 -3.67
N TYR A 123 2.90 -8.91 -3.11
CA TYR A 123 1.49 -9.31 -3.22
C TYR A 123 0.62 -8.22 -2.62
N THR A 124 0.02 -7.45 -3.50
CA THR A 124 -0.90 -6.39 -3.11
C THR A 124 -2.10 -6.40 -4.01
N LYS A 125 -3.19 -5.96 -3.41
CA LYS A 125 -4.49 -5.75 -3.99
C LYS A 125 -4.53 -4.44 -4.81
N GLU A 126 -3.58 -3.54 -4.58
CA GLU A 126 -3.49 -2.25 -5.30
C GLU A 126 -3.14 -2.38 -6.78
N ILE A 127 -2.65 -3.54 -7.23
CA ILE A 127 -2.28 -3.77 -8.63
C ILE A 127 -3.49 -3.66 -9.56
N LEU A 128 -4.63 -4.22 -9.18
CA LEU A 128 -5.86 -4.12 -9.99
C LEU A 128 -6.33 -2.66 -10.09
N ILE A 129 -6.13 -1.85 -9.05
CA ILE A 129 -6.43 -0.42 -9.08
C ILE A 129 -5.47 0.30 -10.02
N SER A 130 -4.16 0.04 -9.94
CA SER A 130 -3.16 0.62 -10.85
C SER A 130 -3.44 0.27 -12.32
N LEU A 131 -3.86 -0.96 -12.63
CA LEU A 131 -4.30 -1.37 -13.97
C LEU A 131 -5.52 -0.56 -14.42
N GLY A 132 -6.53 -0.39 -13.55
CA GLY A 132 -7.67 0.48 -13.80
C GLY A 132 -7.25 1.94 -14.08
N MET A 133 -6.26 2.45 -13.35
CA MET A 133 -5.74 3.80 -13.58
C MET A 133 -5.04 3.94 -14.94
N ILE A 134 -4.31 2.92 -15.40
CA ILE A 134 -3.72 2.90 -16.74
C ILE A 134 -4.81 3.05 -17.81
N VAL A 135 -5.91 2.30 -17.70
CA VAL A 135 -7.06 2.43 -18.61
C VAL A 135 -7.59 3.86 -18.61
N ILE A 136 -7.83 4.45 -17.43
CA ILE A 136 -8.36 5.82 -17.28
C ILE A 136 -7.45 6.88 -17.92
N VAL A 137 -6.14 6.72 -17.79
CA VAL A 137 -5.12 7.65 -18.32
C VAL A 137 -5.01 7.55 -19.85
N LEU A 138 -5.13 6.34 -20.40
CA LEU A 138 -5.08 6.08 -21.84
C LEU A 138 -6.31 6.61 -22.58
N MET A 139 -7.48 6.62 -21.93
CA MET A 139 -8.72 7.04 -22.56
C MET A 139 -8.66 8.50 -23.08
N PRO A 140 -9.23 8.79 -24.27
CA PRO A 140 -9.32 10.15 -24.78
C PRO A 140 -10.19 11.04 -23.86
N VAL A 141 -9.94 12.35 -23.87
CA VAL A 141 -10.68 13.34 -23.05
C VAL A 141 -11.90 13.91 -23.79
N ASN A 142 -12.71 13.00 -24.31
CA ASN A 142 -14.00 13.23 -24.96
C ASN A 142 -15.11 12.45 -24.24
N LEU A 143 -16.37 12.59 -24.67
CA LEU A 143 -17.51 11.94 -24.01
C LEU A 143 -17.36 10.41 -23.96
N ALA A 144 -16.97 9.78 -25.08
CA ALA A 144 -16.77 8.33 -25.14
C ALA A 144 -15.73 7.86 -24.12
N GLY A 145 -14.58 8.56 -24.02
CA GLY A 145 -13.57 8.23 -23.03
C GLY A 145 -14.02 8.47 -21.58
N GLU A 146 -14.88 9.46 -21.32
CA GLU A 146 -15.47 9.64 -19.98
C GLU A 146 -16.46 8.50 -19.63
N ILE A 147 -17.23 7.99 -20.60
CA ILE A 147 -18.09 6.82 -20.41
C ILE A 147 -17.25 5.60 -20.04
N VAL A 148 -16.15 5.36 -20.76
CA VAL A 148 -15.23 4.25 -20.45
C VAL A 148 -14.58 4.42 -19.08
N VAL A 149 -14.22 5.64 -18.67
CA VAL A 149 -13.71 5.90 -17.32
C VAL A 149 -14.74 5.55 -16.24
N VAL A 150 -16.00 5.97 -16.41
CA VAL A 150 -17.08 5.63 -15.47
C VAL A 150 -17.32 4.12 -15.45
N ALA A 151 -17.31 3.46 -16.61
CA ALA A 151 -17.46 2.01 -16.71
C ALA A 151 -16.30 1.27 -16.02
N ALA A 152 -15.05 1.74 -16.17
CA ALA A 152 -13.89 1.16 -15.50
C ALA A 152 -13.98 1.31 -13.97
N LEU A 153 -14.40 2.48 -13.47
CA LEU A 153 -14.63 2.69 -12.03
C LEU A 153 -15.77 1.81 -11.50
N ALA A 154 -16.85 1.65 -12.27
CA ALA A 154 -17.97 0.78 -11.92
C ALA A 154 -17.58 -0.70 -11.92
N LEU A 155 -16.77 -1.14 -12.89
CA LEU A 155 -16.25 -2.51 -12.97
C LEU A 155 -15.35 -2.85 -11.76
N LEU A 156 -14.50 -1.92 -11.33
CA LEU A 156 -13.77 -2.06 -10.07
C LEU A 156 -14.72 -2.17 -8.87
N GLY A 157 -15.88 -1.51 -8.95
CA GLY A 157 -16.96 -1.61 -7.97
C GLY A 157 -17.60 -2.99 -7.90
N THR A 158 -17.97 -3.56 -9.05
CA THR A 158 -18.72 -4.82 -9.12
C THR A 158 -17.83 -6.04 -8.93
N GLU A 159 -16.66 -6.07 -9.57
CA GLU A 159 -15.82 -7.27 -9.63
C GLU A 159 -14.78 -7.35 -8.53
N TYR A 160 -14.52 -6.24 -7.84
CA TYR A 160 -13.38 -6.19 -6.92
C TYR A 160 -13.72 -5.63 -5.55
N ARG A 161 -14.17 -4.38 -5.48
CA ARG A 161 -14.42 -3.68 -4.22
C ARG A 161 -15.59 -2.73 -4.36
N THR A 162 -16.71 -3.09 -3.72
CA THR A 162 -18.02 -2.43 -3.81
C THR A 162 -17.99 -0.91 -3.63
N TYR A 163 -17.11 -0.38 -2.79
CA TYR A 163 -16.98 1.06 -2.57
C TYR A 163 -16.49 1.84 -3.81
N TRP A 164 -15.90 1.20 -4.82
CA TRP A 164 -15.54 1.87 -6.09
C TRP A 164 -16.76 2.31 -6.89
N SER A 165 -17.93 1.71 -6.66
CA SER A 165 -19.20 2.21 -7.17
C SER A 165 -19.51 3.62 -6.63
N ILE A 166 -19.18 3.87 -5.37
CA ILE A 166 -19.31 5.21 -4.75
C ILE A 166 -18.30 6.17 -5.37
N VAL A 167 -17.06 5.73 -5.61
CA VAL A 167 -16.03 6.52 -6.33
C VAL A 167 -16.53 6.94 -7.72
N ALA A 168 -17.17 6.03 -8.46
CA ALA A 168 -17.71 6.30 -9.79
C ALA A 168 -18.80 7.39 -9.75
N VAL A 169 -19.74 7.30 -8.80
CA VAL A 169 -20.81 8.31 -8.62
C VAL A 169 -20.21 9.67 -8.26
N ILE A 170 -19.33 9.71 -7.26
CA ILE A 170 -18.68 10.95 -6.82
C ILE A 170 -17.84 11.56 -7.95
N TYR A 171 -17.17 10.72 -8.76
CA TYR A 171 -16.42 11.16 -9.93
C TYR A 171 -17.29 11.92 -10.93
N VAL A 172 -18.46 11.39 -11.28
CA VAL A 172 -19.39 12.08 -12.19
C VAL A 172 -19.78 13.45 -11.62
N VAL A 173 -20.15 13.50 -10.34
CA VAL A 173 -20.54 14.75 -9.67
C VAL A 173 -19.38 15.76 -9.64
N LEU A 174 -18.18 15.34 -9.23
CA LEU A 174 -16.99 16.20 -9.20
C LEU A 174 -16.62 16.69 -10.60
N ARG A 175 -16.68 15.84 -11.63
CA ARG A 175 -16.40 16.24 -13.02
C ARG A 175 -17.34 17.34 -13.49
N LEU A 176 -18.63 17.24 -13.17
CA LEU A 176 -19.61 18.27 -13.49
C LEU A 176 -19.34 19.56 -12.70
N LEU A 177 -19.07 19.47 -11.39
CA LEU A 177 -18.84 20.63 -10.53
C LEU A 177 -17.55 21.40 -10.88
N LEU A 178 -16.49 20.70 -11.28
CA LEU A 178 -15.22 21.29 -11.72
C LEU A 178 -15.32 21.90 -13.12
N ALA A 179 -16.21 21.39 -13.98
CA ALA A 179 -16.44 21.92 -15.33
C ALA A 179 -17.43 23.10 -15.38
N ARG A 180 -18.28 23.28 -14.35
CA ARG A 180 -19.29 24.34 -14.31
C ARG A 180 -18.65 25.73 -14.25
N ARG A 181 -19.08 26.60 -15.17
CA ARG A 181 -18.88 28.07 -15.06
C ARG A 181 -19.71 28.58 -13.90
N THR A 182 -19.09 28.88 -12.77
CA THR A 182 -19.81 29.48 -11.64
C THR A 182 -19.94 30.98 -11.80
N THR A 183 -21.10 31.38 -12.28
CA THR A 183 -21.65 32.73 -12.15
C THR A 183 -22.82 32.64 -11.19
N VAL A 184 -22.74 33.34 -10.05
CA VAL A 184 -23.86 33.46 -9.09
C VAL A 184 -24.21 34.93 -9.03
N SER A 185 -25.48 35.27 -9.28
CA SER A 185 -26.00 36.65 -9.28
C SER A 185 -25.16 37.63 -10.12
N GLY A 186 -24.83 37.25 -11.36
CA GLY A 186 -24.04 38.07 -12.29
C GLY A 186 -22.55 38.25 -11.95
N ARG A 187 -22.10 37.89 -10.74
CA ARG A 187 -20.70 38.01 -10.30
C ARG A 187 -19.93 36.71 -10.55
N ARG A 188 -18.76 36.81 -11.19
CA ARG A 188 -17.85 35.67 -11.39
C ARG A 188 -17.26 35.28 -10.04
N ILE A 189 -17.54 34.06 -9.56
CA ILE A 189 -16.91 33.54 -8.35
C ILE A 189 -15.45 33.21 -8.67
N THR A 190 -14.51 33.79 -7.92
CA THR A 190 -13.10 33.42 -8.00
C THR A 190 -12.94 31.97 -7.53
N ALA A 191 -12.32 31.13 -8.35
CA ALA A 191 -12.02 29.76 -7.96
C ALA A 191 -10.91 29.76 -6.90
N THR A 192 -11.31 29.45 -5.66
CA THR A 192 -10.46 29.36 -4.49
C THR A 192 -10.35 27.92 -4.00
N PRO A 193 -9.26 27.54 -3.30
CA PRO A 193 -9.13 26.23 -2.66
C PRO A 193 -10.31 25.92 -1.73
N TRP A 194 -10.80 26.94 -1.00
CA TRP A 194 -11.97 26.86 -0.14
C TRP A 194 -13.25 26.38 -0.84
N ARG A 195 -13.41 26.64 -2.14
CA ARG A 195 -14.55 26.09 -2.89
C ARG A 195 -14.41 24.58 -3.06
N VAL A 196 -13.22 24.08 -3.41
CA VAL A 196 -12.98 22.65 -3.58
C VAL A 196 -13.15 21.94 -2.24
N LEU A 197 -12.59 22.49 -1.16
CA LEU A 197 -12.74 21.93 0.20
C LEU A 197 -14.21 21.83 0.63
N ARG A 198 -15.04 22.86 0.37
CA ARG A 198 -16.48 22.81 0.66
C ARG A 198 -17.22 21.75 -0.17
N ILE A 199 -16.84 21.58 -1.44
CA ILE A 199 -17.41 20.52 -2.29
C ILE A 199 -17.05 19.14 -1.70
N LEU A 200 -15.79 18.93 -1.32
CA LEU A 200 -15.35 17.66 -0.73
C LEU A 200 -16.05 17.39 0.60
N ALA A 201 -16.16 18.39 1.47
CA ALA A 201 -16.89 18.26 2.74
C ALA A 201 -18.37 17.91 2.51
N LEU A 202 -19.03 18.58 1.56
CA LEU A 202 -20.43 18.28 1.21
C LEU A 202 -20.59 16.86 0.64
N LEU A 203 -19.71 16.45 -0.28
CA LEU A 203 -19.76 15.10 -0.86
C LEU A 203 -19.48 14.02 0.18
N SER A 204 -18.57 14.27 1.12
CA SER A 204 -18.29 13.37 2.24
C SER A 204 -19.50 13.25 3.16
N ALA A 205 -20.17 14.38 3.46
CA ALA A 205 -21.38 14.37 4.27
C ALA A 205 -22.53 13.62 3.59
N LEU A 206 -22.74 13.85 2.28
CA LEU A 206 -23.77 13.16 1.50
C LEU A 206 -23.48 11.66 1.36
N ALA A 207 -22.22 11.28 1.16
CA ALA A 207 -21.82 9.87 1.10
C ALA A 207 -22.03 9.18 2.46
N GLY A 208 -21.65 9.84 3.56
CA GLY A 208 -21.89 9.32 4.91
C GLY A 208 -23.38 9.17 5.22
N LEU A 209 -24.21 10.16 4.86
CA LEU A 209 -25.66 10.07 5.02
C LEU A 209 -26.25 8.94 4.17
N ALA A 210 -25.76 8.75 2.94
CA ALA A 210 -26.20 7.65 2.08
C ALA A 210 -25.86 6.28 2.67
N VAL A 211 -24.69 6.12 3.31
CA VAL A 211 -24.36 4.90 4.05
C VAL A 211 -25.33 4.69 5.20
N TRP A 212 -25.59 5.70 6.02
CA TRP A 212 -26.53 5.59 7.14
C TRP A 212 -27.94 5.20 6.69
N ILE A 213 -28.47 5.86 5.64
CA ILE A 213 -29.78 5.53 5.08
C ILE A 213 -29.81 4.12 4.49
N GLY A 214 -28.73 3.72 3.79
CA GLY A 214 -28.69 2.46 3.05
C GLY A 214 -28.41 1.22 3.91
N THR A 215 -27.70 1.39 5.03
CA THR A 215 -27.25 0.28 5.90
C THR A 215 -27.92 0.29 7.28
N GLY A 216 -28.36 1.46 7.76
CA GLY A 216 -28.81 1.65 9.14
C GLY A 216 -27.65 1.88 10.12
N ASP A 217 -26.41 1.66 9.71
CA ASP A 217 -25.22 1.81 10.53
C ASP A 217 -24.68 3.25 10.53
N PRO A 218 -23.96 3.68 11.59
CA PRO A 218 -23.21 4.94 11.57
C PRO A 218 -22.32 5.08 10.33
N ALA A 219 -22.19 6.29 9.79
CA ALA A 219 -21.45 6.50 8.54
C ALA A 219 -19.96 6.09 8.60
N ASP A 220 -19.37 6.06 9.80
CA ASP A 220 -17.99 5.61 10.06
C ASP A 220 -17.90 4.19 10.64
N TYR A 221 -19.00 3.43 10.66
CA TYR A 221 -19.07 2.06 11.18
C TYR A 221 -18.02 1.14 10.54
N PHE A 222 -17.91 1.16 9.21
CA PHE A 222 -16.95 0.31 8.49
C PHE A 222 -15.50 0.58 8.87
N ARG A 223 -15.21 1.77 9.41
CA ARG A 223 -13.89 2.10 9.91
C ARG A 223 -13.71 1.61 11.34
N THR A 224 -14.66 1.92 12.22
CA THR A 224 -14.58 1.59 13.65
C THR A 224 -14.66 0.09 13.88
N ALA A 225 -15.55 -0.62 13.18
CA ALA A 225 -15.71 -2.07 13.31
C ALA A 225 -14.41 -2.84 13.03
N VAL A 226 -13.63 -2.41 12.03
CA VAL A 226 -12.37 -3.08 11.70
C VAL A 226 -11.26 -2.70 12.70
N ASN A 227 -11.41 -1.60 13.45
CA ASN A 227 -10.48 -1.19 14.50
C ASN A 227 -10.72 -1.91 15.84
N GLU A 228 -11.89 -2.55 16.02
CA GLU A 228 -12.28 -3.23 17.27
C GLU A 228 -11.61 -4.60 17.47
N GLY A 229 -10.97 -5.19 16.45
CA GLY A 229 -10.31 -6.50 16.58
C GLY A 229 -9.07 -6.49 17.49
N GLU A 230 -8.94 -7.51 18.37
CA GLU A 230 -7.88 -7.62 19.40
C GLU A 230 -6.45 -7.43 18.84
N ALA A 231 -6.14 -8.01 17.67
CA ALA A 231 -4.85 -7.87 17.01
C ALA A 231 -4.54 -6.43 16.55
N ARG A 232 -5.56 -5.61 16.25
CA ARG A 232 -5.38 -4.19 15.90
C ARG A 232 -5.30 -3.29 17.12
N GLN A 233 -6.00 -3.64 18.20
CA GLN A 233 -5.88 -2.91 19.46
C GLN A 233 -4.46 -2.98 20.05
N ALA A 234 -3.68 -4.01 19.71
CA ALA A 234 -2.27 -4.10 20.07
C ALA A 234 -1.35 -3.09 19.33
N VAL A 235 -1.79 -2.52 18.20
CA VAL A 235 -1.02 -1.58 17.36
C VAL A 235 -1.82 -0.28 17.15
N THR A 236 -2.08 0.44 18.24
CA THR A 236 -2.95 1.64 18.25
C THR A 236 -2.40 2.85 17.50
N GLY A 237 -1.09 2.87 17.23
CA GLY A 237 -0.39 4.06 16.78
C GLY A 237 -0.84 4.61 15.43
N SER A 238 -1.32 3.79 14.49
CA SER A 238 -1.75 4.23 13.15
C SER A 238 -3.27 4.33 12.99
N ILE A 239 -4.06 3.95 13.99
CA ILE A 239 -5.52 3.89 13.90
C ILE A 239 -6.14 5.29 13.72
N ILE A 240 -7.18 5.37 12.89
CA ILE A 240 -8.04 6.55 12.74
C ILE A 240 -9.36 6.27 13.48
N GLY A 241 -9.46 6.80 14.71
CA GLY A 241 -10.67 6.71 15.53
C GLY A 241 -11.72 7.79 15.21
N ARG A 242 -12.77 7.83 16.03
CA ARG A 242 -13.68 8.98 16.09
C ARG A 242 -12.97 10.17 16.73
N PHE A 243 -13.24 11.35 16.19
CA PHE A 243 -12.72 12.63 16.68
C PHE A 243 -13.74 13.37 17.54
N ILE A 244 -15.04 13.18 17.28
CA ILE A 244 -16.13 13.82 17.99
C ILE A 244 -17.24 12.80 18.24
N ASP A 245 -17.72 12.71 19.47
CA ASP A 245 -18.87 11.87 19.84
C ASP A 245 -20.16 12.71 19.81
N LEU A 246 -21.04 12.42 18.84
CA LEU A 246 -22.36 13.03 18.70
C LEU A 246 -23.42 11.96 18.39
N PRO A 247 -24.71 12.23 18.62
CA PRO A 247 -25.78 11.32 18.24
C PRO A 247 -25.82 11.05 16.73
N GLU A 248 -26.23 9.85 16.35
CA GLU A 248 -26.41 9.48 14.94
C GLU A 248 -27.67 10.14 14.34
N PRO A 249 -27.65 10.49 13.05
CA PRO A 249 -26.58 10.26 12.07
C PRO A 249 -25.45 11.30 12.08
N PHE A 250 -25.56 12.35 12.91
CA PHE A 250 -24.62 13.47 12.89
C PHE A 250 -23.21 13.06 13.31
N GLY A 251 -23.09 12.18 14.31
CA GLY A 251 -21.82 11.61 14.75
C GLY A 251 -21.01 11.02 13.61
N GLY A 252 -21.54 10.03 12.91
CA GLY A 252 -20.82 9.37 11.83
C GLY A 252 -20.51 10.33 10.68
N VAL A 253 -21.49 11.13 10.27
CA VAL A 253 -21.34 12.06 9.14
C VAL A 253 -20.24 13.10 9.41
N VAL A 254 -20.22 13.69 10.61
CA VAL A 254 -19.19 14.67 10.98
C VAL A 254 -17.81 14.02 11.02
N ASN A 255 -17.69 12.81 11.58
CA ASN A 255 -16.43 12.09 11.63
C ASN A 255 -15.87 11.74 10.25
N VAL A 256 -16.72 11.32 9.31
CA VAL A 256 -16.33 11.08 7.91
C VAL A 256 -15.81 12.36 7.24
N VAL A 257 -16.49 13.48 7.44
CA VAL A 257 -16.06 14.79 6.92
C VAL A 257 -14.72 15.20 7.52
N LEU A 258 -14.56 15.11 8.84
CA LEU A 258 -13.31 15.43 9.52
C LEU A 258 -12.16 14.55 9.04
N THR A 259 -12.39 13.25 8.92
CA THR A 259 -11.39 12.29 8.42
C THR A 259 -10.92 12.67 7.02
N THR A 260 -11.86 12.98 6.12
CA THR A 260 -11.55 13.46 4.76
C THR A 260 -10.71 14.74 4.79
N MET A 261 -11.05 15.69 5.68
CA MET A 261 -10.28 16.93 5.82
C MET A 261 -8.91 16.70 6.43
N PHE A 262 -8.77 15.76 7.37
CA PHE A 262 -7.50 15.42 7.98
C PHE A 262 -6.56 14.63 7.05
N PHE A 263 -7.06 13.94 6.03
CA PHE A 263 -6.18 13.45 4.96
C PHE A 263 -5.56 14.60 4.16
N ILE A 264 -6.26 15.73 4.00
CA ILE A 264 -5.72 16.92 3.30
C ILE A 264 -4.78 17.69 4.21
N VAL A 265 -5.17 17.92 5.46
CA VAL A 265 -4.41 18.64 6.48
C VAL A 265 -4.26 17.73 7.71
N PRO A 266 -3.18 16.92 7.78
CA PRO A 266 -3.03 15.84 8.76
C PRO A 266 -2.59 16.32 10.14
N LEU A 267 -3.40 17.20 10.74
CA LEU A 267 -3.24 17.68 12.10
C LEU A 267 -3.18 16.53 13.13
N PRO A 268 -4.01 15.47 13.05
CA PRO A 268 -3.93 14.36 14.00
C PRO A 268 -2.57 13.65 13.96
N MET A 269 -1.89 13.64 12.81
CA MET A 269 -0.56 13.03 12.70
C MET A 269 0.52 13.94 13.26
N ALA A 270 0.46 15.25 12.97
CA ALA A 270 1.37 16.24 13.53
C ALA A 270 1.29 16.27 15.06
N ALA A 271 0.09 16.10 15.63
CA ALA A 271 -0.16 16.06 17.07
C ALA A 271 0.41 14.82 17.77
N LYS A 272 0.83 13.77 17.04
CA LYS A 272 1.47 12.59 17.64
C LYS A 272 2.93 12.82 18.05
N PHE A 273 3.53 13.95 17.66
CA PHE A 273 4.92 14.33 17.96
C PHE A 273 5.97 13.22 17.69
N SER A 274 5.69 12.36 16.71
CA SER A 274 6.58 11.28 16.28
C SER A 274 7.16 11.62 14.92
N PRO A 275 8.48 11.51 14.71
CA PRO A 275 9.10 11.71 13.39
C PRO A 275 8.45 10.86 12.30
N TYR A 276 8.07 9.63 12.65
CA TYR A 276 7.40 8.71 11.74
C TYR A 276 6.03 9.24 11.27
N TYR A 277 5.16 9.63 12.20
CA TYR A 277 3.84 10.18 11.87
C TYR A 277 3.94 11.56 11.20
N LEU A 278 4.97 12.35 11.51
CA LEU A 278 5.22 13.62 10.84
C LEU A 278 5.56 13.42 9.37
N VAL A 279 6.44 12.47 9.02
CA VAL A 279 6.77 12.16 7.62
C VAL A 279 5.53 11.70 6.85
N ILE A 280 4.73 10.80 7.43
CA ILE A 280 3.47 10.36 6.81
C ILE A 280 2.54 11.56 6.62
N GLY A 281 2.36 12.40 7.63
CA GLY A 281 1.56 13.62 7.53
C GLY A 281 2.05 14.57 6.43
N LEU A 282 3.36 14.78 6.29
CA LEU A 282 3.91 15.61 5.21
C LEU A 282 3.64 15.00 3.83
N LEU A 283 3.69 13.67 3.68
CA LEU A 283 3.33 12.99 2.44
C LEU A 283 1.84 13.14 2.10
N PHE A 284 0.94 12.97 3.08
CA PHE A 284 -0.49 13.22 2.90
C PHE A 284 -0.75 14.67 2.46
N ALA A 285 -0.16 15.63 3.17
CA ALA A 285 -0.28 17.05 2.84
C ALA A 285 0.23 17.33 1.42
N LEU A 286 1.41 16.82 1.06
CA LEU A 286 1.99 16.96 -0.27
C LEU A 286 1.05 16.40 -1.36
N ILE A 287 0.51 15.20 -1.17
CA ILE A 287 -0.37 14.52 -2.14
C ILE A 287 -1.70 15.28 -2.28
N TRP A 288 -2.41 15.49 -1.17
CA TRP A 288 -3.80 15.94 -1.20
C TRP A 288 -3.96 17.45 -1.34
N ILE A 289 -3.06 18.26 -0.76
CA ILE A 289 -3.06 19.72 -1.02
C ILE A 289 -2.75 19.97 -2.50
N SER A 290 -1.85 19.19 -3.10
CA SER A 290 -1.56 19.28 -4.54
C SER A 290 -2.75 18.89 -5.41
N ALA A 291 -3.50 17.84 -5.04
CA ALA A 291 -4.74 17.46 -5.72
C ALA A 291 -5.80 18.57 -5.63
N VAL A 292 -6.00 19.17 -4.45
CA VAL A 292 -6.92 20.31 -4.24
C VAL A 292 -6.48 21.54 -5.04
N ALA A 293 -5.17 21.82 -5.10
CA ALA A 293 -4.62 22.90 -5.90
C ALA A 293 -4.89 22.69 -7.39
N ALA A 294 -4.68 21.48 -7.91
CA ALA A 294 -4.95 21.14 -9.31
C ALA A 294 -6.45 21.21 -9.65
N ALA A 295 -7.34 20.79 -8.74
CA ALA A 295 -8.80 20.94 -8.89
C ALA A 295 -9.23 22.43 -8.89
N THR A 296 -8.59 23.25 -8.07
CA THR A 296 -8.81 24.69 -8.05
C THR A 296 -8.39 25.33 -9.38
N ALA A 297 -7.22 24.95 -9.90
CA ALA A 297 -6.73 25.39 -11.20
C ALA A 297 -7.66 24.94 -12.35
N THR A 298 -8.22 23.73 -12.27
CA THR A 298 -9.23 23.23 -13.21
C THR A 298 -10.47 24.11 -13.26
N THR A 299 -10.94 24.56 -12.10
CA THR A 299 -12.12 25.42 -12.00
C THR A 299 -11.83 26.79 -12.63
N ARG A 300 -10.62 27.35 -12.41
CA ARG A 300 -10.16 28.58 -13.09
C ARG A 300 -10.07 28.40 -14.60
N ALA A 301 -9.53 27.27 -15.03
CA ALA A 301 -9.37 26.92 -16.43
C ALA A 301 -10.72 26.83 -17.17
N HIS A 302 -11.81 26.37 -16.54
CA HIS A 302 -13.14 26.35 -17.17
C HIS A 302 -13.88 27.69 -17.10
N GLY A 303 -13.51 28.54 -16.15
CA GLY A 303 -14.03 29.89 -15.97
C GLY A 303 -13.18 30.95 -16.65
N THR A 304 -12.31 31.58 -15.86
CA THR A 304 -11.54 32.79 -16.23
C THR A 304 -10.49 32.55 -17.31
N ASP A 305 -9.82 31.40 -17.29
CA ASP A 305 -8.66 31.12 -18.14
C ASP A 305 -8.99 30.22 -19.34
N ARG A 306 -10.28 30.09 -19.68
CA ARG A 306 -10.78 29.15 -20.70
C ARG A 306 -10.10 29.28 -22.06
N HIS A 307 -9.82 30.50 -22.49
CA HIS A 307 -9.21 30.79 -23.79
C HIS A 307 -7.69 30.59 -23.79
N ARG A 308 -7.06 30.49 -22.61
CA ARG A 308 -5.60 30.41 -22.46
C ARG A 308 -5.09 28.97 -22.47
N ILE A 309 -5.91 28.04 -21.98
CA ILE A 309 -5.51 26.64 -21.83
C ILE A 309 -6.25 25.81 -22.90
N PRO A 310 -5.55 24.98 -23.69
CA PRO A 310 -6.16 24.08 -24.67
C PRO A 310 -7.25 23.20 -24.06
N ALA A 311 -8.35 23.02 -24.78
CA ALA A 311 -9.51 22.27 -24.27
C ALA A 311 -9.16 20.85 -23.82
N ARG A 312 -8.24 20.19 -24.53
CA ARG A 312 -7.69 18.87 -24.17
C ARG A 312 -7.07 18.89 -22.78
N ASP A 313 -6.11 19.77 -22.54
CA ASP A 313 -5.35 19.83 -21.29
C ASP A 313 -6.24 20.23 -20.11
N ARG A 314 -7.21 21.14 -20.32
CA ARG A 314 -8.20 21.47 -19.27
C ARG A 314 -9.04 20.27 -18.87
N ARG A 315 -9.52 19.48 -19.84
CA ARG A 315 -10.33 18.28 -19.56
C ARG A 315 -9.50 17.17 -18.92
N MET A 316 -8.25 17.00 -19.35
CA MET A 316 -7.31 16.05 -18.78
C MET A 316 -6.96 16.39 -17.34
N MET A 317 -6.62 17.64 -17.06
CA MET A 317 -6.38 18.13 -15.70
C MET A 317 -7.62 17.93 -14.81
N ALA A 318 -8.83 18.15 -15.35
CA ALA A 318 -10.07 17.90 -14.62
C ALA A 318 -10.28 16.42 -14.26
N ARG A 319 -10.01 15.50 -15.19
CA ARG A 319 -10.08 14.05 -14.93
C ARG A 319 -9.05 13.63 -13.90
N PHE A 320 -7.80 14.03 -14.09
CA PHE A 320 -6.69 13.66 -13.23
C PHE A 320 -6.79 14.26 -11.82
N ALA A 321 -7.52 15.37 -11.63
CA ALA A 321 -7.87 15.87 -10.31
C ALA A 321 -9.12 15.19 -9.72
N ALA A 322 -10.14 14.92 -10.53
CA ALA A 322 -11.41 14.39 -10.05
C ALA A 322 -11.31 12.93 -9.56
N VAL A 323 -10.61 12.05 -10.28
CA VAL A 323 -10.51 10.63 -9.87
C VAL A 323 -9.88 10.48 -8.48
N PRO A 324 -8.70 11.06 -8.19
CA PRO A 324 -8.12 10.98 -6.84
C PRO A 324 -9.00 11.63 -5.76
N LEU A 325 -9.64 12.77 -6.06
CA LEU A 325 -10.50 13.44 -5.08
C LEU A 325 -11.81 12.70 -4.81
N SER A 326 -12.33 11.95 -5.77
CA SER A 326 -13.44 11.02 -5.52
C SER A 326 -13.02 9.89 -4.59
N PHE A 327 -11.83 9.34 -4.81
CA PHE A 327 -11.26 8.30 -3.98
C PHE A 327 -10.99 8.81 -2.55
N LEU A 328 -10.48 10.03 -2.39
CA LEU A 328 -10.27 10.68 -1.09
C LEU A 328 -11.53 10.73 -0.23
N VAL A 329 -12.67 11.08 -0.83
CA VAL A 329 -13.96 11.10 -0.11
C VAL A 329 -14.29 9.70 0.41
N VAL A 330 -14.10 8.67 -0.41
CA VAL A 330 -14.35 7.28 -0.01
C VAL A 330 -13.37 6.79 1.05
N GLN A 331 -12.10 7.22 1.03
CA GLN A 331 -11.16 6.93 2.12
C GLN A 331 -11.66 7.46 3.46
N GLY A 332 -12.31 8.63 3.47
CA GLY A 332 -12.91 9.20 4.68
C GLY A 332 -14.00 8.33 5.32
N LEU A 333 -14.67 7.48 4.54
CA LEU A 333 -15.69 6.55 5.02
C LEU A 333 -15.11 5.23 5.51
N PHE A 334 -14.16 4.65 4.76
CA PHE A 334 -13.79 3.25 4.93
C PHE A 334 -12.41 3.02 5.51
N GLU A 335 -11.52 4.03 5.56
CA GLU A 335 -10.13 3.75 5.92
C GLU A 335 -9.91 3.65 7.44
N PRO A 336 -9.48 2.47 7.96
CA PRO A 336 -9.24 2.24 9.39
C PRO A 336 -8.00 2.93 9.96
N ASP A 337 -6.93 3.08 9.17
CA ASP A 337 -5.62 3.51 9.66
C ASP A 337 -4.85 4.36 8.62
N TRP A 338 -3.96 5.24 9.11
CA TRP A 338 -3.19 6.18 8.29
C TRP A 338 -2.23 5.48 7.31
N GLY A 339 -1.72 4.31 7.70
CA GLY A 339 -0.76 3.57 6.90
C GLY A 339 -1.41 2.90 5.69
N SER A 340 -2.51 2.21 5.94
CA SER A 340 -3.35 1.61 4.91
C SER A 340 -3.93 2.69 3.98
N ALA A 341 -4.30 3.88 4.49
CA ALA A 341 -4.72 4.99 3.60
C ALA A 341 -3.63 5.40 2.62
N LEU A 342 -2.38 5.53 3.07
CA LEU A 342 -1.29 5.94 2.18
C LEU A 342 -1.00 4.86 1.12
N ARG A 343 -1.06 3.59 1.51
CA ARG A 343 -0.98 2.44 0.61
C ARG A 343 -2.07 2.50 -0.46
N HIS A 344 -3.34 2.62 -0.07
CA HIS A 344 -4.45 2.67 -1.02
C HIS A 344 -4.47 3.96 -1.86
N ALA A 345 -3.88 5.06 -1.38
CA ALA A 345 -3.71 6.29 -2.15
C ALA A 345 -2.62 6.19 -3.23
N THR A 346 -1.68 5.24 -3.12
CA THR A 346 -0.52 5.12 -4.01
C THR A 346 -0.89 5.02 -5.50
N PRO A 347 -1.86 4.20 -5.93
CA PRO A 347 -2.31 4.17 -7.33
C PRO A 347 -2.84 5.51 -7.87
N MET A 348 -3.28 6.43 -7.00
CA MET A 348 -3.83 7.74 -7.39
C MET A 348 -2.74 8.79 -7.65
N VAL A 349 -1.57 8.63 -7.04
CA VAL A 349 -0.49 9.64 -7.09
C VAL A 349 -0.03 9.95 -8.52
N PRO A 350 0.12 8.99 -9.45
CA PRO A 350 0.40 9.28 -10.85
C PRO A 350 -0.56 10.30 -11.48
N LEU A 351 -1.87 10.18 -11.25
CA LEU A 351 -2.85 11.13 -11.78
C LEU A 351 -2.66 12.52 -11.15
N ILE A 352 -2.39 12.58 -9.84
CA ILE A 352 -2.10 13.85 -9.15
C ILE A 352 -0.86 14.52 -9.75
N VAL A 353 0.22 13.78 -10.01
CA VAL A 353 1.42 14.28 -10.72
C VAL A 353 1.01 14.92 -12.05
N GLY A 354 0.21 14.23 -12.86
CA GLY A 354 -0.25 14.75 -14.15
C GLY A 354 -1.09 16.03 -14.03
N ALA A 355 -2.00 16.08 -13.07
CA ALA A 355 -2.85 17.25 -12.83
C ALA A 355 -2.02 18.46 -12.40
N VAL A 356 -1.05 18.26 -11.51
CA VAL A 356 -0.14 19.31 -11.01
C VAL A 356 0.82 19.77 -12.11
N ALA A 357 1.35 18.86 -12.93
CA ALA A 357 2.23 19.18 -14.05
C ALA A 357 1.52 20.10 -15.06
N LEU A 358 0.27 19.80 -15.41
CA LEU A 358 -0.54 20.67 -16.28
C LEU A 358 -0.84 22.03 -15.62
N MET A 359 -1.23 22.03 -14.35
CA MET A 359 -1.46 23.27 -13.60
C MET A 359 -0.22 24.18 -13.64
N GLU A 360 0.95 23.62 -13.35
CA GLU A 360 2.20 24.38 -13.30
C GLU A 360 2.65 24.85 -14.68
N LYS A 361 2.52 24.00 -15.72
CA LYS A 361 2.84 24.34 -17.12
C LYS A 361 2.19 25.66 -17.52
N TYR A 362 0.89 25.81 -17.27
CA TYR A 362 0.13 27.01 -17.64
C TYR A 362 0.27 28.18 -16.65
N ARG A 363 0.64 27.91 -15.39
CA ARG A 363 0.96 28.97 -14.42
C ARG A 363 2.23 29.74 -14.81
N THR A 364 3.25 29.05 -15.32
CA THR A 364 4.53 29.70 -15.68
C THR A 364 4.45 30.50 -16.97
N GLN A 365 3.75 29.97 -17.99
CA GLN A 365 3.50 30.71 -19.24
C GLN A 365 2.77 32.04 -18.96
N GLN A 366 1.93 32.10 -17.93
CA GLN A 366 1.26 33.34 -17.52
C GLN A 366 2.23 34.39 -16.96
N THR A 367 3.20 33.97 -16.15
CA THR A 367 4.19 34.88 -15.55
C THR A 367 5.10 35.49 -16.64
N GLU A 368 5.54 34.68 -17.60
CA GLU A 368 6.41 35.10 -18.70
C GLU A 368 5.73 36.11 -19.64
N HIS A 369 4.48 35.85 -20.06
CA HIS A 369 3.71 36.79 -20.89
C HIS A 369 3.44 38.12 -20.17
N THR A 370 3.24 38.10 -18.86
CA THR A 370 3.02 39.31 -18.06
C THR A 370 4.29 40.16 -17.98
N ASN A 371 5.46 39.52 -17.87
CA ASN A 371 6.76 40.20 -17.85
C ASN A 371 7.15 40.75 -19.24
N GLN A 372 6.87 40.02 -20.33
CA GLN A 372 7.12 40.52 -21.70
C GLN A 372 6.30 41.78 -22.04
N LYS A 373 5.07 41.91 -21.52
CA LYS A 373 4.25 43.11 -21.72
C LYS A 373 4.82 44.38 -21.08
N ARG A 374 5.82 44.28 -20.21
CA ARG A 374 6.47 45.43 -19.53
C ARG A 374 7.74 45.93 -20.21
N ILE A 375 8.24 45.26 -21.25
CA ILE A 375 9.47 45.63 -21.97
C ILE A 375 9.07 46.04 -23.40
N PRO A 376 9.51 47.21 -23.92
CA PRO A 376 9.26 47.59 -25.31
C PRO A 376 9.86 46.54 -26.26
N MET A 377 9.09 46.08 -27.25
CA MET A 377 9.53 45.09 -28.23
C MET A 377 10.79 45.59 -28.95
N THR A 378 11.90 44.90 -28.71
CA THR A 378 12.95 44.75 -29.71
C THR A 378 12.87 43.32 -30.26
N THR A 379 13.15 43.22 -31.54
CA THR A 379 12.95 42.11 -32.49
C THR A 379 13.19 40.72 -31.90
N PRO A 380 12.38 39.70 -32.22
CA PRO A 380 12.60 38.35 -31.71
C PRO A 380 13.88 37.77 -32.32
N SER A 381 14.91 37.56 -31.50
CA SER A 381 16.01 36.66 -31.86
C SER A 381 15.48 35.22 -31.81
N SER A 382 15.77 34.45 -32.86
CA SER A 382 15.46 33.02 -32.90
C SER A 382 16.05 32.32 -31.67
N PRO A 383 15.35 31.38 -31.02
CA PRO A 383 15.96 30.61 -29.95
C PRO A 383 17.07 29.76 -30.57
N SER A 384 18.33 30.14 -30.34
CA SER A 384 19.45 29.25 -30.58
C SER A 384 19.24 28.02 -29.70
N GLU A 385 19.14 26.84 -30.31
CA GLU A 385 19.21 25.55 -29.62
C GLU A 385 20.58 25.44 -28.96
N GLN A 386 20.73 26.01 -27.76
CA GLN A 386 21.88 25.76 -26.93
C GLN A 386 21.85 24.28 -26.55
N ASN A 387 22.95 23.58 -26.83
CA ASN A 387 23.07 22.15 -26.61
C ASN A 387 23.30 21.89 -25.11
N HIS A 388 22.24 22.05 -24.32
CA HIS A 388 22.24 22.00 -22.85
C HIS A 388 22.73 20.67 -22.29
N LEU A 389 22.76 19.59 -23.11
CA LEU A 389 23.34 18.29 -22.76
C LEU A 389 24.81 18.41 -22.34
N ALA A 390 25.62 19.21 -23.03
CA ALA A 390 27.03 19.43 -22.69
C ALA A 390 27.18 20.20 -21.37
N THR A 391 26.27 21.13 -21.09
CA THR A 391 26.24 21.92 -19.85
C THR A 391 25.81 21.09 -18.64
N TYR A 392 24.83 20.20 -18.79
CA TYR A 392 24.37 19.31 -17.70
C TYR A 392 25.34 18.17 -17.40
N LEU A 393 25.99 17.59 -18.44
CA LEU A 393 27.11 16.66 -18.25
C LEU A 393 28.28 17.34 -17.54
N GLY A 394 28.47 18.65 -17.77
CA GLY A 394 29.37 19.49 -16.99
C GLY A 394 28.99 19.54 -15.51
N TYR A 395 27.76 19.96 -15.16
CA TYR A 395 27.33 20.08 -13.76
C TYR A 395 27.28 18.73 -13.01
N LEU A 396 26.86 17.65 -13.67
CA LEU A 396 26.90 16.33 -13.07
C LEU A 396 28.34 15.89 -12.79
N ARG A 397 29.29 16.21 -13.68
CA ARG A 397 30.72 15.94 -13.46
C ARG A 397 31.33 16.80 -12.35
N THR A 398 30.85 18.03 -12.14
CA THR A 398 31.37 18.94 -11.10
C THR A 398 30.77 18.72 -9.71
N SER A 399 29.55 18.18 -9.61
CA SER A 399 28.84 17.98 -8.32
C SER A 399 28.56 16.51 -7.97
N PHE A 400 29.01 15.55 -8.78
CA PHE A 400 28.95 14.11 -8.47
C PHE A 400 29.60 13.77 -7.13
N TRP A 401 30.63 14.52 -6.71
CA TRP A 401 31.26 14.32 -5.41
C TRP A 401 30.31 14.58 -4.24
N MET A 402 29.33 15.47 -4.37
CA MET A 402 28.33 15.73 -3.32
C MET A 402 27.35 14.57 -3.17
N LEU A 403 27.01 13.88 -4.28
CA LEU A 403 26.20 12.66 -4.25
C LEU A 403 26.98 11.50 -3.60
N ILE A 404 28.29 11.40 -3.89
CA ILE A 404 29.15 10.42 -3.20
C ILE A 404 29.23 10.76 -1.71
N VAL A 405 29.42 12.03 -1.33
CA VAL A 405 29.52 12.43 0.08
C VAL A 405 28.19 12.20 0.81
N GLY A 406 27.05 12.51 0.18
CA GLY A 406 25.72 12.19 0.70
C GLY A 406 25.52 10.69 0.93
N ALA A 407 25.82 9.88 -0.08
CA ALA A 407 25.74 8.42 0.00
C ALA A 407 26.68 7.84 1.07
N VAL A 408 27.89 8.40 1.23
CA VAL A 408 28.85 7.96 2.26
C VAL A 408 28.35 8.33 3.66
N ILE A 409 27.87 9.56 3.87
CA ILE A 409 27.31 9.98 5.17
C ILE A 409 26.08 9.17 5.52
N GLY A 410 25.16 9.00 4.57
CA GLY A 410 23.98 8.18 4.74
C GLY A 410 24.33 6.72 5.04
N GLY A 411 25.28 6.14 4.31
CA GLY A 411 25.77 4.78 4.54
C GLY A 411 26.40 4.60 5.93
N LEU A 412 27.17 5.58 6.40
CA LEU A 412 27.76 5.58 7.75
C LEU A 412 26.69 5.68 8.85
N LEU A 413 25.64 6.49 8.63
CA LEU A 413 24.50 6.56 9.54
C LEU A 413 23.70 5.24 9.57
N GLY A 414 23.51 4.62 8.40
CA GLY A 414 22.88 3.30 8.28
C GLY A 414 23.68 2.19 8.96
N TRP A 415 25.01 2.24 8.86
CA TRP A 415 25.92 1.36 9.58
C TRP A 415 25.84 1.57 11.10
N GLY A 416 25.95 2.83 11.56
CA GLY A 416 25.90 3.17 12.98
C GLY A 416 24.58 2.79 13.65
N ALA A 417 23.46 3.04 12.97
CA ALA A 417 22.14 2.61 13.47
C ALA A 417 22.00 1.08 13.53
N SER A 418 22.63 0.35 12.61
CA SER A 418 22.63 -1.12 12.62
C SER A 418 23.51 -1.70 13.71
N ALA A 419 24.63 -1.05 14.03
CA ALA A 419 25.53 -1.47 15.09
C ALA A 419 24.90 -1.35 16.49
N LEU A 420 23.89 -0.48 16.65
CA LEU A 420 23.18 -0.24 17.90
C LEU A 420 21.92 -1.12 18.08
N MET A 421 21.54 -1.92 17.08
CA MET A 421 20.35 -2.79 17.16
C MET A 421 20.68 -4.16 17.74
N THR A 422 19.75 -4.70 18.52
CA THR A 422 19.84 -6.06 19.06
C THR A 422 19.80 -7.08 17.93
N LYS A 423 20.71 -8.07 17.99
CA LYS A 423 20.74 -9.19 17.04
C LYS A 423 19.55 -10.11 17.30
N GLN A 424 18.96 -10.63 16.23
CA GLN A 424 17.96 -11.69 16.30
C GLN A 424 18.40 -12.85 15.42
N TYR A 425 18.11 -14.06 15.86
CA TYR A 425 18.39 -15.32 15.18
C TYR A 425 17.07 -16.04 14.93
N THR A 426 16.98 -16.73 13.80
CA THR A 426 15.79 -17.50 13.41
C THR A 426 16.20 -18.92 13.12
N ALA A 427 15.59 -19.88 13.80
CA ALA A 427 15.80 -21.31 13.59
C ALA A 427 14.48 -21.99 13.18
N THR A 428 14.56 -23.02 12.36
CA THR A 428 13.38 -23.67 11.76
C THR A 428 13.44 -25.18 11.99
N SER A 429 12.41 -25.75 12.60
CA SER A 429 12.18 -27.20 12.68
C SER A 429 11.06 -27.62 11.72
N GLN A 430 11.11 -28.86 11.25
CA GLN A 430 10.16 -29.39 10.27
C GLN A 430 9.50 -30.66 10.77
N LEU A 431 8.18 -30.73 10.64
CA LEU A 431 7.36 -31.89 10.94
C LEU A 431 6.64 -32.39 9.69
N TYR A 432 6.51 -33.70 9.56
CA TYR A 432 5.73 -34.38 8.54
C TYR A 432 4.35 -34.78 9.10
N VAL A 433 3.28 -34.55 8.32
CA VAL A 433 1.91 -34.89 8.68
C VAL A 433 1.47 -36.15 7.91
N GLY A 434 1.41 -37.29 8.59
CA GLY A 434 1.03 -38.58 7.99
C GLY A 434 -0.43 -38.93 8.21
N ALA A 435 -1.07 -39.57 7.23
CA ALA A 435 -2.39 -40.20 7.40
C ALA A 435 -2.28 -41.51 8.19
N ALA A 436 -3.33 -41.85 8.95
CA ALA A 436 -3.46 -43.15 9.60
C ALA A 436 -3.47 -44.29 8.58
N ASN A 437 -2.85 -45.41 8.92
CA ASN A 437 -2.62 -46.55 8.02
C ASN A 437 -3.94 -47.33 7.80
N THR A 438 -4.72 -46.99 6.78
CA THR A 438 -5.92 -47.76 6.36
C THR A 438 -5.61 -48.51 5.07
N GLY A 439 -5.60 -49.85 5.12
CA GLY A 439 -5.01 -50.74 4.11
C GLY A 439 -5.69 -50.84 2.73
N ASN A 440 -6.40 -49.81 2.25
CA ASN A 440 -7.07 -49.79 0.95
C ASN A 440 -6.62 -48.60 0.06
N SER A 441 -6.35 -48.86 -1.22
CA SER A 441 -5.84 -47.86 -2.19
C SER A 441 -6.78 -46.68 -2.45
N THR A 442 -8.09 -46.82 -2.22
CA THR A 442 -9.09 -45.76 -2.35
C THR A 442 -9.12 -44.82 -1.12
N ASP A 443 -8.64 -45.29 0.03
CA ASP A 443 -8.54 -44.52 1.28
C ASP A 443 -7.27 -43.68 1.32
N ALA A 444 -6.22 -44.07 0.58
CA ALA A 444 -4.98 -43.29 0.46
C ALA A 444 -5.19 -41.90 -0.16
N TYR A 445 -6.03 -41.79 -1.21
CA TYR A 445 -6.35 -40.50 -1.84
C TYR A 445 -7.16 -39.57 -0.91
N ARG A 446 -8.12 -40.14 -0.16
CA ARG A 446 -8.87 -39.40 0.88
C ARG A 446 -7.97 -39.03 2.06
N GLY A 447 -7.02 -39.89 2.41
CA GLY A 447 -6.02 -39.66 3.44
C GLY A 447 -5.08 -38.50 3.10
N THR A 448 -4.63 -38.38 1.84
CA THR A 448 -3.80 -37.23 1.40
C THR A 448 -4.56 -35.91 1.49
N LEU A 449 -5.83 -35.86 1.06
CA LEU A 449 -6.65 -34.65 1.12
C LEU A 449 -6.98 -34.25 2.58
N LEU A 450 -7.26 -35.24 3.43
CA LEU A 450 -7.48 -35.03 4.87
C LEU A 450 -6.21 -34.53 5.57
N SER A 451 -5.05 -35.16 5.30
CA SER A 451 -3.75 -34.72 5.84
C SER A 451 -3.42 -33.29 5.42
N GLN A 452 -3.69 -32.90 4.16
CA GLN A 452 -3.52 -31.52 3.69
C GLN A 452 -4.42 -30.51 4.42
N SER A 453 -5.70 -30.86 4.66
CA SER A 453 -6.62 -30.00 5.41
C SER A 453 -6.23 -29.83 6.89
N GLN A 454 -5.61 -30.87 7.49
CA GLN A 454 -5.20 -30.85 8.90
C GLN A 454 -3.87 -30.14 9.16
N VAL A 455 -2.98 -30.02 8.18
CA VAL A 455 -1.71 -29.27 8.36
C VAL A 455 -1.99 -27.80 8.75
N GLY A 456 -3.03 -27.18 8.17
CA GLY A 456 -3.45 -25.83 8.53
C GLY A 456 -3.90 -25.71 9.98
N THR A 457 -4.72 -26.65 10.45
CA THR A 457 -5.16 -26.71 11.85
C THR A 457 -3.99 -26.92 12.82
N TYR A 458 -3.02 -27.78 12.46
CA TYR A 458 -1.82 -27.98 13.28
C TYR A 458 -0.91 -26.75 13.30
N ALA A 459 -0.83 -25.99 12.21
CA ALA A 459 -0.11 -24.72 12.18
C ALA A 459 -0.73 -23.68 13.13
N GLU A 460 -2.06 -23.61 13.22
CA GLU A 460 -2.75 -22.72 14.15
C GLU A 460 -2.47 -23.11 15.62
N ILE A 461 -2.56 -24.41 15.93
CA ILE A 461 -2.20 -24.96 17.26
C ILE A 461 -0.73 -24.66 17.59
N ALA A 462 0.15 -24.71 16.59
CA ALA A 462 1.58 -24.45 16.76
C ALA A 462 1.91 -23.00 17.20
N THR A 463 0.99 -22.06 16.97
CA THR A 463 1.12 -20.65 17.40
C THR A 463 0.28 -20.31 18.63
N SER A 464 -0.38 -21.30 19.22
CA SER A 464 -1.28 -21.10 20.34
C SER A 464 -0.56 -20.82 21.65
N ARG A 465 -1.23 -20.09 22.55
CA ARG A 465 -0.75 -19.86 23.93
C ARG A 465 -0.51 -21.17 24.69
N ALA A 466 -1.31 -22.20 24.42
CA ALA A 466 -1.18 -23.51 25.06
C ALA A 466 0.14 -24.20 24.70
N LEU A 467 0.60 -24.07 23.45
CA LEU A 467 1.93 -24.57 23.07
C LEU A 467 3.04 -23.72 23.70
N GLY A 468 2.91 -22.39 23.67
CA GLY A 468 3.87 -21.47 24.30
C GLY A 468 4.10 -21.79 25.78
N GLU A 469 3.05 -22.16 26.53
CA GLU A 469 3.16 -22.59 27.92
C GLU A 469 3.90 -23.93 28.10
N ARG A 470 3.71 -24.88 27.19
CA ARG A 470 4.42 -26.16 27.22
C ARG A 470 5.91 -25.96 26.94
N VAL A 471 6.24 -25.15 25.93
CA VAL A 471 7.63 -24.83 25.55
C VAL A 471 8.33 -24.04 26.66
N ALA A 472 7.67 -23.05 27.25
CA ALA A 472 8.23 -22.28 28.37
C ALA A 472 8.60 -23.17 29.57
N ARG A 473 7.73 -24.15 29.89
CA ARG A 473 7.97 -25.11 30.98
C ARG A 473 9.07 -26.12 30.65
N ASP A 474 9.12 -26.60 29.41
CA ASP A 474 10.11 -27.56 28.94
C ASP A 474 11.53 -26.98 28.98
N LEU A 475 11.68 -25.74 28.54
CA LEU A 475 12.96 -25.02 28.51
C LEU A 475 13.30 -24.26 29.80
N GLY A 476 12.37 -24.20 30.76
CA GLY A 476 12.55 -23.48 32.02
C GLY A 476 12.73 -21.97 31.85
N LEU A 477 12.01 -21.36 30.91
CA LEU A 477 12.12 -19.93 30.60
C LEU A 477 11.34 -19.07 31.60
N ASP A 478 11.92 -17.96 32.04
CA ASP A 478 11.26 -16.95 32.89
C ASP A 478 10.27 -16.04 32.12
N GLN A 479 10.07 -16.30 30.83
CA GLN A 479 9.19 -15.55 29.94
C GLN A 479 7.74 -16.02 30.07
N SER A 480 6.79 -15.11 29.84
CA SER A 480 5.37 -15.48 29.87
C SER A 480 4.99 -16.38 28.68
N PRO A 481 3.96 -17.24 28.80
CA PRO A 481 3.49 -18.08 27.69
C PRO A 481 3.11 -17.31 26.42
N ALA A 482 2.67 -16.06 26.58
CA ALA A 482 2.34 -15.18 25.45
C ALA A 482 3.59 -14.64 24.75
N GLU A 483 4.65 -14.34 25.49
CA GLU A 483 5.94 -13.92 24.92
C GLU A 483 6.58 -15.08 24.14
N VAL A 484 6.62 -16.28 24.72
CA VAL A 484 7.14 -17.49 24.03
C VAL A 484 6.30 -17.81 22.79
N ALA A 485 4.97 -17.74 22.88
CA ALA A 485 4.12 -17.93 21.70
C ALA A 485 4.38 -16.88 20.60
N SER A 486 4.67 -15.62 20.97
CA SER A 486 4.98 -14.55 20.01
C SER A 486 6.33 -14.73 19.30
N MET A 487 7.23 -15.54 19.87
CA MET A 487 8.50 -15.91 19.25
C MET A 487 8.36 -17.04 18.23
N LEU A 488 7.22 -17.75 18.21
CA LEU A 488 6.95 -18.89 17.35
C LEU A 488 6.04 -18.52 16.19
N THR A 489 6.36 -19.03 15.01
CA THR A 489 5.50 -18.95 13.81
C THR A 489 5.45 -20.31 13.15
N ALA A 490 4.31 -20.70 12.59
CA ALA A 490 4.18 -21.98 11.90
C ALA A 490 3.44 -21.84 10.58
N GLY A 491 3.78 -22.70 9.61
CA GLY A 491 3.13 -22.69 8.31
C GLY A 491 3.41 -23.93 7.47
N ALA A 492 2.44 -24.30 6.64
CA ALA A 492 2.55 -25.41 5.69
C ALA A 492 3.17 -24.95 4.36
N ASN A 493 3.98 -25.80 3.74
CA ASN A 493 4.37 -25.60 2.34
C ASN A 493 3.24 -26.10 1.41
N ARG A 494 2.90 -25.31 0.38
CA ARG A 494 1.82 -25.60 -0.56
C ARG A 494 1.98 -26.99 -1.20
N ASP A 495 0.86 -27.72 -1.31
CA ASP A 495 0.78 -29.09 -1.84
C ASP A 495 1.62 -30.13 -1.09
N THR A 496 2.17 -29.77 0.08
CA THR A 496 2.95 -30.70 0.92
C THR A 496 2.25 -30.97 2.23
N VAL A 497 2.64 -32.09 2.85
CA VAL A 497 2.28 -32.44 4.22
C VAL A 497 3.41 -32.07 5.21
N ILE A 498 4.18 -31.02 4.91
CA ILE A 498 5.29 -30.56 5.73
C ILE A 498 4.88 -29.27 6.46
N LEU A 499 5.02 -29.28 7.79
CA LEU A 499 4.80 -28.15 8.67
C LEU A 499 6.15 -27.59 9.13
N ASN A 500 6.40 -26.32 8.87
CA ASN A 500 7.58 -25.60 9.36
C ASN A 500 7.21 -24.83 10.63
N ILE A 501 8.07 -24.90 11.65
CA ILE A 501 7.97 -24.09 12.87
C ILE A 501 9.23 -23.24 12.97
N ASN A 502 9.09 -21.92 12.96
CA ASN A 502 10.19 -20.99 13.12
C ASN A 502 10.14 -20.33 14.50
N ALA A 503 11.28 -20.27 15.17
CA ALA A 503 11.46 -19.52 16.40
C ALA A 503 12.43 -18.35 16.20
N VAL A 504 12.15 -17.21 16.82
CA VAL A 504 12.98 -16.00 16.78
C VAL A 504 13.43 -15.61 18.18
N ALA A 505 14.74 -15.54 18.41
CA ALA A 505 15.32 -15.19 19.71
C ALA A 505 16.54 -14.26 19.58
N GLY A 506 16.96 -13.67 20.71
CA GLY A 506 18.15 -12.82 20.78
C GLY A 506 19.47 -13.62 20.71
N ASP A 507 19.40 -14.91 21.03
CA ASP A 507 20.50 -15.86 21.00
C ASP A 507 20.25 -16.99 19.98
N ALA A 508 21.32 -17.51 19.38
CA ALA A 508 21.24 -18.53 18.33
C ALA A 508 20.88 -19.93 18.86
N GLU A 509 21.35 -20.26 20.07
CA GLU A 509 21.01 -21.52 20.74
C GLU A 509 19.58 -21.47 21.27
N GLU A 510 19.17 -20.34 21.85
CA GLU A 510 17.79 -20.12 22.30
C GLU A 510 16.79 -20.28 21.14
N ALA A 511 17.07 -19.71 19.98
CA ALA A 511 16.21 -19.86 18.79
C ALA A 511 16.09 -21.33 18.36
N ARG A 512 17.20 -22.08 18.35
CA ARG A 512 17.22 -23.51 18.03
C ARG A 512 16.36 -24.31 19.02
N ASP A 513 16.59 -24.09 20.30
CA ASP A 513 15.95 -24.86 21.38
C ASP A 513 14.44 -24.59 21.44
N LEU A 514 14.03 -23.33 21.23
CA LEU A 514 12.62 -22.96 21.07
C LEU A 514 11.95 -23.70 19.90
N ALA A 515 12.58 -23.73 18.73
CA ALA A 515 12.02 -24.38 17.55
C ALA A 515 11.91 -25.91 17.72
N ASN A 516 12.91 -26.55 18.33
CA ASN A 516 12.91 -27.98 18.59
C ASN A 516 11.93 -28.39 19.70
N SER A 517 11.88 -27.64 20.80
CA SER A 517 10.90 -27.85 21.87
C SER A 517 9.48 -27.66 21.35
N ALA A 518 9.22 -26.61 20.57
CA ALA A 518 7.91 -26.38 19.95
C ALA A 518 7.47 -27.55 19.06
N ALA A 519 8.37 -28.12 18.27
CA ALA A 519 8.08 -29.29 17.43
C ALA A 519 7.74 -30.54 18.24
N ALA A 520 8.51 -30.82 19.31
CA ALA A 520 8.27 -31.95 20.20
C ALA A 520 6.95 -31.81 20.97
N GLN A 521 6.70 -30.63 21.55
CA GLN A 521 5.49 -30.35 22.33
C GLN A 521 4.24 -30.36 21.46
N LEU A 522 4.33 -29.88 20.21
CA LEU A 522 3.22 -29.94 19.26
C LEU A 522 2.86 -31.38 18.91
N THR A 523 3.88 -32.22 18.66
CA THR A 523 3.70 -33.65 18.38
C THR A 523 2.99 -34.35 19.55
N ALA A 524 3.40 -34.07 20.78
CA ALA A 524 2.77 -34.63 21.99
C ALA A 524 1.32 -34.13 22.18
N MET A 525 1.07 -32.84 21.96
CA MET A 525 -0.26 -32.25 22.10
C MET A 525 -1.25 -32.79 21.06
N VAL A 526 -0.81 -32.99 19.82
CA VAL A 526 -1.64 -33.61 18.76
C VAL A 526 -1.93 -35.08 19.08
N ALA A 527 -0.94 -35.83 19.60
CA ALA A 527 -1.17 -37.20 20.04
C ALA A 527 -2.23 -37.30 21.16
N GLU A 528 -2.21 -36.37 22.14
CA GLU A 528 -3.20 -36.28 23.22
C GLU A 528 -4.60 -35.86 22.73
N LEU A 529 -4.69 -34.95 21.76
CA LEU A 529 -5.96 -34.59 21.12
C LEU A 529 -6.55 -35.76 20.34
N ASN A 530 -5.71 -36.53 19.68
CA ASN A 530 -6.12 -37.71 18.92
C ASN A 530 -6.62 -38.86 19.81
N THR A 531 -6.12 -39.00 21.05
CA THR A 531 -6.65 -40.02 21.98
C THR A 531 -8.04 -39.68 22.52
N THR A 532 -8.43 -38.40 22.52
CA THR A 532 -9.69 -37.91 23.08
C THR A 532 -10.77 -37.66 22.02
N THR A 533 -10.37 -37.42 20.77
CA THR A 533 -11.28 -36.93 19.72
C THR A 533 -11.46 -37.91 18.54
N ALA A 534 -10.64 -38.96 18.43
CA ALA A 534 -10.71 -39.91 17.32
C ALA A 534 -11.84 -40.95 17.51
N PRO A 535 -12.82 -41.06 16.59
CA PRO A 535 -13.97 -41.98 16.70
C PRO A 535 -13.58 -43.46 16.81
N ASP A 536 -12.50 -43.85 16.13
CA ASP A 536 -12.03 -45.24 16.01
C ASP A 536 -10.68 -45.47 16.74
N GLY A 537 -10.33 -44.61 17.70
CA GLY A 537 -9.10 -44.67 18.48
C GLY A 537 -7.88 -43.95 17.87
N PRO A 538 -6.77 -43.80 18.64
CA PRO A 538 -5.63 -42.95 18.28
C PRO A 538 -4.85 -43.40 17.04
N SER A 539 -4.99 -44.68 16.64
CA SER A 539 -4.35 -45.24 15.44
C SER A 539 -5.03 -44.82 14.13
N SER A 540 -6.22 -44.20 14.21
CA SER A 540 -7.06 -43.82 13.08
C SER A 540 -6.98 -42.31 12.75
N ALA A 541 -6.23 -41.53 13.53
CA ALA A 541 -6.04 -40.10 13.35
C ALA A 541 -4.66 -39.75 12.73
N PRO A 542 -4.54 -38.67 11.95
CA PRO A 542 -3.26 -38.23 11.40
C PRO A 542 -2.22 -37.92 12.48
N GLN A 543 -0.96 -38.26 12.21
CA GLN A 543 0.13 -38.13 13.17
C GLN A 543 1.18 -37.14 12.66
N LEU A 544 1.81 -36.43 13.60
CA LEU A 544 3.00 -35.63 13.35
C LEU A 544 4.24 -36.49 13.59
N ALA A 545 5.18 -36.46 12.66
CA ALA A 545 6.49 -37.07 12.79
C ALA A 545 7.59 -36.01 12.58
N PRO A 546 8.66 -36.00 13.40
CA PRO A 546 9.78 -35.12 13.16
C PRO A 546 10.45 -35.45 11.82
N LEU A 547 10.69 -34.41 11.01
CA LEU A 547 11.36 -34.53 9.71
C LEU A 547 12.79 -33.99 9.81
N ASN A 548 12.95 -32.74 10.23
CA ASN A 548 14.25 -32.11 10.41
C ASN A 548 14.26 -31.29 11.70
N ASP A 549 15.32 -31.45 12.49
CA ASP A 549 15.55 -30.61 13.66
C ASP A 549 16.09 -29.24 13.24
N ALA A 550 15.79 -28.23 14.05
CA ALA A 550 16.36 -26.91 13.91
C ALA A 550 17.87 -26.96 14.19
N LEU A 551 18.64 -26.31 13.31
CA LEU A 551 20.08 -26.11 13.48
C LEU A 551 20.35 -24.73 14.09
N THR A 552 21.45 -24.62 14.83
CA THR A 552 21.93 -23.32 15.34
C THR A 552 22.26 -22.40 14.17
N PRO A 553 21.65 -21.21 14.05
CA PRO A 553 21.95 -20.30 12.95
C PRO A 553 23.37 -19.70 13.07
N ASP A 554 24.17 -19.82 12.00
CA ASP A 554 25.56 -19.30 11.98
C ASP A 554 25.65 -17.76 11.94
N ALA A 555 24.55 -17.09 11.58
CA ALA A 555 24.49 -15.64 11.44
C ALA A 555 23.12 -15.09 11.88
N PRO A 556 23.08 -13.85 12.39
CA PRO A 556 21.82 -13.22 12.79
C PRO A 556 20.94 -12.94 11.57
N SER A 557 19.64 -13.22 11.70
CA SER A 557 18.64 -12.87 10.70
C SER A 557 18.35 -11.36 10.66
N SER A 558 18.65 -10.65 11.75
CA SER A 558 18.57 -9.18 11.88
C SER A 558 19.61 -8.65 12.88
N PRO A 559 20.20 -7.45 12.71
CA PRO A 559 20.02 -6.51 11.60
C PRO A 559 20.90 -6.86 10.38
N LYS A 560 20.35 -6.69 9.17
CA LYS A 560 21.08 -6.89 7.91
C LYS A 560 21.95 -5.67 7.61
N ILE A 561 23.18 -5.68 8.14
CA ILE A 561 24.12 -4.54 8.10
C ILE A 561 24.31 -4.01 6.66
N LEU A 562 24.64 -4.89 5.70
CA LEU A 562 24.83 -4.51 4.29
C LEU A 562 23.60 -3.83 3.68
N GLN A 563 22.40 -4.32 4.03
CA GLN A 563 21.14 -3.76 3.55
C GLN A 563 20.86 -2.38 4.16
N ASN A 564 21.07 -2.22 5.47
CA ASN A 564 20.87 -0.95 6.16
C ASN A 564 21.89 0.13 5.76
N VAL A 565 23.15 -0.27 5.46
CA VAL A 565 24.14 0.61 4.86
C VAL A 565 23.72 1.04 3.47
N GLY A 566 23.19 0.12 2.65
CA GLY A 566 22.64 0.45 1.33
C GLY A 566 21.46 1.40 1.40
N ILE A 567 20.57 1.24 2.38
CA ILE A 567 19.43 2.14 2.61
C ILE A 567 19.91 3.52 3.05
N GLY A 568 20.87 3.58 3.97
CA GLY A 568 21.51 4.82 4.37
C GLY A 568 22.13 5.54 3.19
N ALA A 569 22.89 4.82 2.36
CA ALA A 569 23.58 5.36 1.19
C ALA A 569 22.64 5.77 0.04
N GLY A 570 21.45 5.17 -0.08
CA GLY A 570 20.45 5.59 -1.06
C GLY A 570 19.60 6.77 -0.59
N ALA A 571 19.52 7.03 0.71
CA ALA A 571 18.77 8.13 1.29
C ALA A 571 19.59 9.44 1.39
N GLY A 572 20.92 9.33 1.49
CA GLY A 572 21.86 10.46 1.41
C GLY A 572 22.33 10.71 0.00
#